data_AF-A0A9W4UXL5-F1
#
_entry.id   AF-A0A9W4UXL5-F1
#
_cell.length_a   1.000
_cell.length_b   1.000
_cell.length_c   1.000
_cell.angle_alpha   90.00
_cell.angle_beta   90.00
_cell.angle_gamma   90.00
#
_symmetry.space_group_name_H-M   'P 1'
#
loop_
_entity.id
_entity.type
_entity.pdbx_description
1 polymer ?
#
loop_
_entity_poly.entity_id
_entity_poly.type
_entity_poly.pdbx_seq_one_letter_code
_entity_poly.pdbx_strand_id
1 'polypeptide(L)'
;MALQLEMDEARRHMYLLLRAPDGPMDSEEIPKVERIHEALFVFRRARRLPPGDFVIKKDGCRSTSLDLALKDAVESGEVKHDPEGGLDTYSLTERGIAAAKEPWDASDLIEQADASTAKDQVADIDHKELVSFLYAEFPKTWTDPDMKKKAAEWGFEAACSMHRRGKVSITTASWMSGMDYEGFMRAYAAAGNISCPGTVEDIRRDLKAFDSTD
;
A
#
# COMPACT_ATOMS: atom_id res chain seq x y z
N MET A 1 1.39 27.85 14.70
CA MET A 1 1.18 26.64 15.53
C MET A 1 0.43 25.55 14.78
N ALA A 2 -0.75 25.82 14.19
CA ALA A 2 -1.48 24.80 13.40
C ALA A 2 -0.62 24.19 12.27
N LEU A 3 -0.08 25.02 11.38
CA LEU A 3 0.74 24.55 10.24
C LEU A 3 1.96 23.69 10.64
N GLN A 4 2.53 23.92 11.82
CA GLN A 4 3.70 23.18 12.29
C GLN A 4 3.33 21.80 12.82
N LEU A 5 2.20 21.69 13.53
CA LEU A 5 1.63 20.40 13.96
C LEU A 5 1.25 19.53 12.75
N GLU A 6 0.71 20.14 11.69
CA GLU A 6 0.35 19.44 10.45
C GLU A 6 1.61 18.89 9.73
N MET A 7 2.69 19.69 9.70
CA MET A 7 3.97 19.24 9.14
C MET A 7 4.62 18.13 9.97
N ASP A 8 4.55 18.21 11.30
CA ASP A 8 5.09 17.18 12.20
C ASP A 8 4.35 15.85 12.02
N GLU A 9 3.03 15.89 11.82
CA GLU A 9 2.20 14.72 11.55
C GLU A 9 2.48 14.11 10.17
N ALA A 10 2.60 14.94 9.13
CA ALA A 10 2.99 14.48 7.79
C ALA A 10 4.36 13.82 7.79
N ARG A 11 5.33 14.43 8.48
CA ARG A 11 6.68 13.87 8.63
C ARG A 11 6.67 12.55 9.41
N ARG A 12 5.88 12.46 10.48
CA ARG A 12 5.70 11.23 11.24
C ARG A 12 5.17 10.10 10.36
N HIS A 13 4.10 10.34 9.60
CA HIS A 13 3.54 9.31 8.73
C HIS A 13 4.46 8.94 7.57
N MET A 14 5.17 9.92 7.00
CA MET A 14 6.23 9.68 6.02
C MET A 14 7.29 8.73 6.58
N TYR A 15 7.78 8.96 7.81
CA TYR A 15 8.74 8.08 8.44
C TYR A 15 8.16 6.69 8.74
N LEU A 16 6.91 6.58 9.18
CA LEU A 16 6.27 5.28 9.40
C LEU A 16 6.25 4.47 8.10
N LEU A 17 5.83 5.08 6.99
CA LEU A 17 5.84 4.43 5.68
C LEU A 17 7.24 4.09 5.23
N LEU A 18 8.18 5.04 5.25
CA LEU A 18 9.53 4.80 4.77
C LEU A 18 10.24 3.75 5.60
N ARG A 19 10.04 3.72 6.93
CA ARG A 19 10.64 2.77 7.87
C ARG A 19 10.00 1.40 7.86
N ALA A 20 8.75 1.28 7.42
CA ALA A 20 8.03 0.02 7.44
C ALA A 20 8.85 -1.10 6.75
N PRO A 21 9.13 -2.21 7.46
CA PRO A 21 9.92 -3.31 6.91
C PRO A 21 9.07 -4.15 5.94
N ASP A 22 9.75 -4.85 5.02
CA ASP A 22 9.12 -5.93 4.26
C ASP A 22 9.11 -7.19 5.13
N GLY A 23 7.93 -7.52 5.66
CA GLY A 23 7.70 -8.75 6.42
C GLY A 23 7.68 -8.58 7.94
N PRO A 24 7.92 -9.64 8.72
CA PRO A 24 7.81 -9.61 10.18
C PRO A 24 8.77 -8.57 10.79
N MET A 25 8.44 -8.10 12.00
CA MET A 25 9.13 -7.01 12.72
C MET A 25 10.66 -7.16 12.85
N ASP A 26 11.19 -8.37 12.64
CA ASP A 26 12.63 -8.67 12.74
C ASP A 26 13.38 -8.52 11.41
N SER A 27 12.69 -8.17 10.31
CA SER A 27 13.31 -7.79 9.05
C SER A 27 13.97 -6.41 9.20
N GLU A 28 15.31 -6.37 9.20
CA GLU A 28 16.08 -5.11 9.19
C GLU A 28 16.03 -4.40 7.83
N GLU A 29 15.49 -5.05 6.80
CA GLU A 29 15.44 -4.47 5.46
C GLU A 29 14.30 -3.46 5.35
N ILE A 30 14.67 -2.21 5.04
CA ILE A 30 13.75 -1.09 4.84
C ILE A 30 13.73 -0.74 3.34
N PRO A 31 12.70 -1.16 2.59
CA PRO A 31 12.67 -0.94 1.14
C PRO A 31 12.42 0.50 0.75
N LYS A 32 12.65 0.82 -0.53
CA LYS A 32 12.25 2.08 -1.12
C LYS A 32 10.72 2.15 -1.31
N VAL A 33 10.17 3.36 -1.40
CA VAL A 33 8.76 3.63 -1.69
C VAL A 33 8.64 4.51 -2.93
N GLU A 34 7.91 4.04 -3.94
CA GLU A 34 7.68 4.76 -5.22
C GLU A 34 6.52 5.77 -5.17
N ARG A 35 5.56 5.55 -4.27
CA ARG A 35 4.27 6.25 -4.23
C ARG A 35 3.83 6.55 -2.82
N ILE A 36 4.68 7.28 -2.11
CA ILE A 36 4.52 7.55 -0.68
C ILE A 36 3.22 8.30 -0.35
N HIS A 37 2.76 9.17 -1.26
CA HIS A 37 1.51 9.91 -1.07
C HIS A 37 0.28 9.00 -1.15
N GLU A 38 0.28 8.05 -2.08
CA GLU A 38 -0.78 7.07 -2.26
C GLU A 38 -0.79 6.05 -1.11
N ALA A 39 0.38 5.61 -0.65
CA ALA A 39 0.51 4.72 0.51
C ALA A 39 -0.21 5.28 1.75
N LEU A 40 -0.12 6.60 1.99
CA LEU A 40 -0.84 7.22 3.12
C LEU A 40 -2.37 7.10 3.02
N PHE A 41 -2.92 7.03 1.81
CA PHE A 41 -4.36 6.85 1.67
C PHE A 41 -4.76 5.39 1.92
N VAL A 42 -3.90 4.46 1.49
CA VAL A 42 -4.03 3.03 1.78
C VAL A 42 -3.98 2.76 3.29
N PHE A 43 -3.21 3.57 4.01
CA PHE A 43 -3.12 3.67 5.47
C PHE A 43 -4.39 4.26 6.15
N ARG A 44 -5.58 3.93 5.63
CA ARG A 44 -6.86 4.61 5.91
C ARG A 44 -7.28 4.59 7.39
N ARG A 45 -6.93 3.55 8.14
CA ARG A 45 -7.29 3.40 9.57
C ARG A 45 -6.56 4.41 10.45
N ALA A 46 -5.33 4.76 10.08
CA ALA A 46 -4.51 5.75 10.75
C ALA A 46 -4.37 7.04 9.92
N ARG A 47 -5.44 7.41 9.19
CA ARG A 47 -5.54 8.70 8.50
C ARG A 47 -5.68 9.80 9.55
N ARG A 48 -4.54 10.32 10.04
CA ARG A 48 -4.51 11.38 11.04
C ARG A 48 -4.21 12.76 10.46
N LEU A 49 -3.76 12.82 9.20
CA LEU A 49 -3.58 14.09 8.51
C LEU A 49 -4.87 14.94 8.48
N PRO A 50 -4.74 16.27 8.57
CA PRO A 50 -5.87 17.19 8.63
C PRO A 50 -6.86 16.98 7.46
N PRO A 51 -8.17 17.12 7.71
CA PRO A 51 -9.15 17.16 6.63
C PRO A 51 -8.78 18.21 5.58
N GLY A 52 -8.71 17.81 4.32
CA GLY A 52 -8.40 18.71 3.20
C GLY A 52 -6.93 18.78 2.79
N ASP A 53 -6.01 18.17 3.54
CA ASP A 53 -4.60 18.12 3.16
C ASP A 53 -4.35 17.27 1.89
N PHE A 54 -5.18 16.25 1.69
CA PHE A 54 -5.15 15.45 0.46
C PHE A 54 -5.98 16.08 -0.66
N VAL A 55 -5.29 16.47 -1.73
CA VAL A 55 -5.89 16.80 -3.01
C VAL A 55 -6.05 15.53 -3.83
N ILE A 56 -7.30 15.09 -4.00
CA ILE A 56 -7.62 13.93 -4.84
C ILE A 56 -7.39 14.29 -6.31
N LYS A 57 -6.61 13.46 -7.00
CA LYS A 57 -6.36 13.52 -8.43
C LYS A 57 -7.00 12.31 -9.10
N LYS A 58 -7.06 12.33 -10.43
CA LYS A 58 -7.68 11.27 -11.23
C LYS A 58 -7.04 9.89 -11.00
N ASP A 59 -5.74 9.87 -10.71
CA ASP A 59 -4.85 8.71 -10.66
C ASP A 59 -4.11 8.54 -9.32
N GLY A 60 -4.45 9.33 -8.31
CA GLY A 60 -3.78 9.28 -7.01
C GLY A 60 -4.24 10.42 -6.11
N CYS A 61 -3.49 10.68 -5.05
CA CYS A 61 -3.69 11.86 -4.21
C CYS A 61 -2.35 12.53 -3.96
N ARG A 62 -2.38 13.85 -3.76
CA ARG A 62 -1.22 14.61 -3.32
C ARG A 62 -1.51 15.24 -1.98
N SER A 63 -0.51 15.32 -1.13
CA SER A 63 -0.58 16.03 0.15
C SER A 63 0.52 17.08 0.16
N THR A 64 0.15 18.35 0.34
CA THR A 64 1.12 19.45 0.36
C THR A 64 2.00 19.38 1.60
N SER A 65 1.44 19.01 2.75
CA SER A 65 2.23 18.82 3.96
C SER A 65 3.23 17.66 3.83
N LEU A 66 2.83 16.55 3.17
CA LEU A 66 3.73 15.45 2.86
C LEU A 66 4.80 15.84 1.85
N ASP A 67 4.44 16.56 0.77
CA ASP A 67 5.39 17.05 -0.23
C ASP A 67 6.49 17.90 0.44
N LEU A 68 6.10 18.80 1.35
CA LEU A 68 7.02 19.63 2.11
C LEU A 68 7.87 18.80 3.09
N ALA A 69 7.25 17.89 3.84
CA ALA A 69 7.97 17.03 4.78
C ALA A 69 9.00 16.15 4.06
N LEU A 70 8.66 15.62 2.89
CA LEU A 70 9.53 14.80 2.06
C LEU A 70 10.68 15.62 1.48
N LYS A 71 10.38 16.83 0.98
CA LYS A 71 11.40 17.76 0.51
C LYS A 71 12.39 18.12 1.61
N ASP A 72 11.91 18.50 2.79
CA ASP A 72 12.76 18.82 3.94
C ASP A 72 13.63 17.62 4.36
N ALA A 73 13.06 16.42 4.34
CA ALA A 73 13.77 15.19 4.70
C ALA A 73 14.85 14.81 3.67
N VAL A 74 14.60 15.09 2.38
CA VAL A 74 15.61 14.96 1.32
C VAL A 74 16.71 16.00 1.48
N GLU A 75 16.36 17.27 1.67
CA GLU A 75 17.32 18.37 1.85
C GLU A 75 18.21 18.20 3.10
N SER A 76 17.66 17.60 4.16
CA SER A 76 18.40 17.28 5.39
C SER A 76 19.23 15.99 5.31
N GLY A 77 19.12 15.23 4.22
CA GLY A 77 19.85 13.97 4.01
C GLY A 77 19.30 12.79 4.84
N GLU A 78 18.08 12.89 5.34
CA GLU A 78 17.38 11.82 6.05
C GLU A 78 16.71 10.85 5.07
N VAL A 79 16.26 11.37 3.93
CA VAL A 79 15.67 10.59 2.85
C VAL A 79 16.55 10.68 1.62
N LYS A 80 16.85 9.54 1.02
CA LYS A 80 17.43 9.44 -0.31
C LYS A 80 16.30 9.39 -1.34
N HIS A 81 16.38 10.26 -2.34
CA HIS A 81 15.51 10.27 -3.50
C HIS A 81 16.30 9.78 -4.71
N ASP A 82 15.88 8.65 -5.29
CA ASP A 82 16.46 8.08 -6.50
C ASP A 82 15.38 8.04 -7.61
N PRO A 83 15.61 8.69 -8.77
CA PRO A 83 14.76 8.49 -9.93
C PRO A 83 15.14 7.16 -10.60
N GLU A 84 14.33 6.12 -10.41
CA GLU A 84 14.56 4.78 -10.94
C GLU A 84 13.37 4.39 -11.83
N GLY A 85 13.63 3.93 -13.06
CA GLY A 85 12.56 3.53 -13.99
C GLY A 85 11.56 4.63 -14.38
N GLY A 86 11.88 5.90 -14.14
CA GLY A 86 10.96 7.03 -14.38
C GLY A 86 9.95 7.28 -13.27
N LEU A 87 10.11 6.62 -12.11
CA LEU A 87 9.36 6.87 -10.88
C LEU A 87 10.29 7.44 -9.79
N ASP A 88 9.72 8.26 -8.93
CA ASP A 88 10.41 8.82 -7.78
C ASP A 88 10.44 7.78 -6.65
N THR A 89 11.62 7.22 -6.35
CA THR A 89 11.79 6.27 -5.24
C THR A 89 12.42 6.94 -4.03
N TYR A 90 11.90 6.64 -2.84
CA TYR A 90 12.36 7.23 -1.59
C TYR A 90 12.79 6.15 -0.60
N SER A 91 13.93 6.33 0.07
CA SER A 91 14.41 5.43 1.13
C SER A 91 15.06 6.21 2.26
N LEU A 92 15.08 5.64 3.47
CA LEU A 92 15.79 6.25 4.59
C LEU A 92 17.30 6.03 4.46
N THR A 93 18.07 7.07 4.74
CA THR A 93 19.52 6.94 5.03
C THR A 93 19.72 6.43 6.46
N GLU A 94 20.95 6.11 6.88
CA GLU A 94 21.23 5.79 8.30
C GLU A 94 20.72 6.89 9.25
N ARG A 95 20.84 8.16 8.84
CA ARG A 95 20.31 9.31 9.56
C ARG A 95 18.77 9.29 9.60
N GLY A 96 18.14 9.00 8.45
CA GLY A 96 16.69 8.85 8.37
C GLY A 96 16.16 7.70 9.22
N ILE A 97 16.87 6.58 9.29
CA ILE A 97 16.54 5.44 10.14
C ILE A 97 16.56 5.85 11.61
N ALA A 98 17.60 6.60 12.03
CA ALA A 98 17.66 7.13 13.39
C ALA A 98 16.52 8.11 13.69
N ALA A 99 16.20 9.02 12.76
CA ALA A 99 15.10 9.99 12.91
C ALA A 99 13.72 9.32 12.93
N ALA A 100 13.52 8.29 12.11
CA ALA A 100 12.27 7.55 12.01
C ALA A 100 12.04 6.57 13.17
N LYS A 101 13.08 6.30 14.00
CA LYS A 101 13.00 5.35 15.10
C LYS A 101 11.97 5.76 16.15
N GLU A 102 12.05 6.99 16.65
CA GLU A 102 11.10 7.49 17.65
C GLU A 102 9.64 7.47 17.15
N PRO A 103 9.33 8.00 15.95
CA PRO A 103 8.00 7.87 15.34
C PRO A 103 7.46 6.44 15.29
N TRP A 104 8.34 5.48 14.93
CA TRP A 104 7.99 4.07 14.82
C TRP A 104 7.76 3.42 16.19
N ASP A 105 8.70 3.59 17.12
CA ASP A 105 8.62 3.03 18.46
C ASP A 105 7.44 3.63 19.25
N ALA A 106 7.02 4.86 18.93
CA ALA A 106 5.85 5.51 19.52
C ALA A 106 4.52 5.13 18.84
N SER A 107 4.54 4.49 17.67
CA SER A 107 3.33 4.02 16.98
C SER A 107 2.84 2.70 17.54
N ASP A 108 1.52 2.51 17.55
CA ASP A 108 0.94 1.25 18.00
C ASP A 108 1.09 0.14 16.94
N LEU A 109 0.88 -1.11 17.34
CA LEU A 109 1.04 -2.27 16.45
C LEU A 109 0.13 -2.23 15.22
N ILE A 110 -1.07 -1.63 15.35
CA ILE A 110 -2.02 -1.52 14.23
C ILE A 110 -1.48 -0.51 13.24
N GLU A 111 -0.97 0.62 13.73
CA GLU A 111 -0.36 1.67 12.93
C GLU A 111 0.93 1.21 12.24
N GLN A 112 1.75 0.37 12.87
CA GLN A 112 2.91 -0.24 12.20
C GLN A 112 2.46 -1.21 11.09
N ALA A 113 1.49 -2.08 11.40
CA ALA A 113 0.98 -3.08 10.45
C ALA A 113 0.29 -2.45 9.24
N ASP A 114 -0.49 -1.39 9.46
CA ASP A 114 -1.13 -0.64 8.39
C ASP A 114 -0.06 -0.01 7.48
N ALA A 115 1.11 0.42 8.03
CA ALA A 115 2.13 1.15 7.28
C ALA A 115 2.92 0.20 6.39
N SER A 116 3.28 -0.97 6.94
CA SER A 116 3.83 -2.08 6.16
C SER A 116 2.86 -2.55 5.09
N THR A 117 1.58 -2.73 5.42
CA THR A 117 0.56 -3.16 4.44
C THR A 117 0.41 -2.13 3.32
N ALA A 118 0.34 -0.84 3.67
CA ALA A 118 0.21 0.24 2.70
C ALA A 118 1.43 0.35 1.78
N LYS A 119 2.65 0.21 2.34
CA LYS A 119 3.89 0.20 1.58
C LYS A 119 3.94 -0.98 0.61
N ASP A 120 3.67 -2.20 1.09
CA ASP A 120 3.63 -3.38 0.23
C ASP A 120 2.58 -3.23 -0.88
N GLN A 121 1.40 -2.71 -0.55
CA GLN A 121 0.32 -2.52 -1.53
C GLN A 121 0.67 -1.60 -2.69
N VAL A 122 1.51 -0.58 -2.47
CA VAL A 122 1.88 0.38 -3.52
C VAL A 122 3.29 0.21 -4.07
N ALA A 123 4.14 -0.60 -3.45
CA ALA A 123 5.47 -0.91 -3.95
C ALA A 123 5.36 -1.80 -5.19
N ASP A 124 6.14 -1.50 -6.24
CA ASP A 124 6.21 -2.30 -7.48
C ASP A 124 4.85 -2.51 -8.16
N ILE A 125 3.92 -1.55 -8.05
CA ILE A 125 2.64 -1.62 -8.78
C ILE A 125 2.63 -0.67 -9.97
N ASP A 126 2.06 -1.12 -11.08
CA ASP A 126 1.93 -0.29 -12.25
C ASP A 126 0.80 0.76 -12.09
N HIS A 127 0.61 1.59 -13.10
CA HIS A 127 -0.45 2.60 -13.09
C HIS A 127 -1.85 1.99 -13.15
N LYS A 128 -2.06 0.90 -13.90
CA LYS A 128 -3.36 0.24 -14.03
C LYS A 128 -3.76 -0.40 -12.71
N GLU A 129 -2.81 -1.04 -12.03
CA GLU A 129 -2.98 -1.66 -10.72
C GLU A 129 -3.36 -0.63 -9.68
N LEU A 130 -2.63 0.48 -9.60
CA LEU A 130 -2.97 1.56 -8.68
C LEU A 130 -4.36 2.12 -8.94
N VAL A 131 -4.69 2.47 -10.19
CA VAL A 131 -6.00 3.04 -10.53
C VAL A 131 -7.11 2.04 -10.19
N SER A 132 -6.95 0.77 -10.54
CA SER A 132 -7.95 -0.26 -10.24
C SER A 132 -8.16 -0.42 -8.73
N PHE A 133 -7.06 -0.42 -7.96
CA PHE A 133 -7.11 -0.51 -6.50
C PHE A 133 -7.81 0.70 -5.87
N LEU A 134 -7.42 1.93 -6.25
CA LEU A 134 -7.99 3.15 -5.67
C LEU A 134 -9.51 3.26 -5.90
N TYR A 135 -9.99 2.92 -7.10
CA TYR A 135 -11.42 2.98 -7.41
C TYR A 135 -12.23 1.84 -6.77
N ALA A 136 -11.58 0.73 -6.40
CA ALA A 136 -12.20 -0.39 -5.71
C ALA A 136 -12.28 -0.18 -4.20
N GLU A 137 -11.18 0.21 -3.58
CA GLU A 137 -11.06 0.37 -2.13
C GLU A 137 -11.69 1.69 -1.65
N PHE A 138 -11.67 2.71 -2.51
CA PHE A 138 -12.10 4.07 -2.18
C PHE A 138 -13.08 4.66 -3.21
N PRO A 139 -14.19 3.96 -3.54
CA PRO A 139 -15.11 4.35 -4.62
C PRO A 139 -15.87 5.66 -4.36
N LYS A 140 -15.90 6.13 -3.11
CA LYS A 140 -16.50 7.41 -2.72
C LYS A 140 -15.53 8.59 -2.84
N THR A 141 -14.23 8.31 -2.86
CA THR A 141 -13.17 9.32 -2.93
C THR A 141 -12.77 9.58 -4.38
N TRP A 142 -12.56 8.52 -5.15
CA TRP A 142 -12.22 8.62 -6.57
C TRP A 142 -13.47 8.47 -7.44
N THR A 143 -13.92 9.59 -7.99
CA THR A 143 -15.19 9.68 -8.73
C THR A 143 -15.04 10.21 -10.15
N ASP A 144 -13.82 10.35 -10.66
CA ASP A 144 -13.60 10.79 -12.05
C ASP A 144 -14.20 9.74 -13.01
N PRO A 145 -15.17 10.11 -13.88
CA PRO A 145 -15.87 9.14 -14.70
C PRO A 145 -14.96 8.40 -15.69
N ASP A 146 -13.98 9.10 -16.26
CA ASP A 146 -13.08 8.53 -17.27
C ASP A 146 -12.13 7.52 -16.64
N MET A 147 -11.58 7.85 -15.47
CA MET A 147 -10.74 6.91 -14.72
C MET A 147 -11.53 5.78 -14.09
N LYS A 148 -12.78 6.01 -13.69
CA LYS A 148 -13.67 4.92 -13.23
C LYS A 148 -13.93 3.92 -14.36
N LYS A 149 -14.12 4.40 -15.59
CA LYS A 149 -14.26 3.54 -16.76
C LYS A 149 -12.99 2.74 -17.01
N LYS A 150 -11.82 3.39 -16.96
CA LYS A 150 -10.52 2.72 -17.09
C LYS A 150 -10.26 1.69 -16.00
N ALA A 151 -10.59 2.00 -14.74
CA ALA A 151 -10.51 1.07 -13.63
C ALA A 151 -11.37 -0.18 -13.88
N ALA A 152 -12.57 -0.03 -14.43
CA ALA A 152 -13.40 -1.17 -14.81
C ALA A 152 -12.82 -1.98 -15.99
N GLU A 153 -12.20 -1.31 -16.98
CA GLU A 153 -11.55 -1.96 -18.12
C GLU A 153 -10.28 -2.75 -17.70
N TRP A 154 -9.49 -2.20 -16.79
CA TRP A 154 -8.24 -2.81 -16.31
C TRP A 154 -8.42 -3.73 -15.12
N GLY A 155 -9.55 -3.62 -14.44
CA GLY A 155 -9.78 -4.13 -13.09
C GLY A 155 -9.51 -5.61 -12.94
N PHE A 156 -9.91 -6.44 -13.91
CA PHE A 156 -9.69 -7.88 -13.83
C PHE A 156 -8.21 -8.27 -13.97
N GLU A 157 -7.49 -7.68 -14.93
CA GLU A 157 -6.04 -7.93 -15.13
C GLU A 157 -5.25 -7.49 -13.89
N ALA A 158 -5.53 -6.28 -13.41
CA ALA A 158 -4.93 -5.72 -12.20
C ALA A 158 -5.22 -6.56 -10.95
N ALA A 159 -6.47 -6.97 -10.76
CA ALA A 159 -6.88 -7.82 -9.64
C ALA A 159 -6.13 -9.15 -9.64
N CYS A 160 -6.00 -9.79 -10.80
CA CYS A 160 -5.27 -11.05 -10.92
C CYS A 160 -3.78 -10.87 -10.56
N SER A 161 -3.15 -9.82 -11.08
CA SER A 161 -1.74 -9.52 -10.86
C SER A 161 -1.45 -9.21 -9.39
N MET A 162 -2.19 -8.28 -8.79
CA MET A 162 -1.99 -7.89 -7.40
C MET A 162 -2.30 -9.03 -6.42
N HIS A 163 -3.33 -9.84 -6.68
CA HIS A 163 -3.65 -10.98 -5.82
C HIS A 163 -2.58 -12.07 -5.90
N ARG A 164 -2.10 -12.41 -7.11
CA ARG A 164 -1.05 -13.41 -7.30
C ARG A 164 0.25 -13.04 -6.59
N ARG A 165 0.55 -11.73 -6.51
CA ARG A 165 1.71 -11.19 -5.79
C ARG A 165 1.47 -10.99 -4.29
N GLY A 166 0.30 -11.38 -3.78
CA GLY A 166 -0.04 -11.25 -2.36
C GLY A 166 -0.37 -9.84 -1.88
N LYS A 167 -0.36 -8.83 -2.77
CA LYS A 167 -0.57 -7.42 -2.42
C LYS A 167 -2.01 -7.13 -1.98
N VAL A 168 -2.97 -7.88 -2.50
CA VAL A 168 -4.39 -7.71 -2.14
C VAL A 168 -5.06 -9.03 -1.80
N SER A 169 -6.02 -8.95 -0.87
CA SER A 169 -6.91 -10.06 -0.58
C SER A 169 -7.75 -10.42 -1.80
N ILE A 170 -8.24 -11.67 -1.85
CA ILE A 170 -9.19 -12.11 -2.88
C ILE A 170 -10.46 -11.25 -2.90
N THR A 171 -10.89 -10.76 -1.74
CA THR A 171 -12.06 -9.87 -1.61
C THR A 171 -11.80 -8.54 -2.29
N THR A 172 -10.67 -7.90 -1.99
CA THR A 172 -10.24 -6.65 -2.64
C THR A 172 -10.07 -6.85 -4.14
N ALA A 173 -9.50 -7.98 -4.57
CA ALA A 173 -9.37 -8.34 -5.98
C ALA A 173 -10.74 -8.47 -6.68
N SER A 174 -11.76 -9.04 -6.01
CA SER A 174 -13.12 -9.09 -6.54
C SER A 174 -13.69 -7.68 -6.77
N TRP A 175 -13.50 -6.76 -5.81
CA TRP A 175 -13.94 -5.37 -5.94
C TRP A 175 -13.22 -4.65 -7.09
N MET A 176 -11.91 -4.86 -7.23
CA MET A 176 -11.11 -4.32 -8.34
C MET A 176 -11.62 -4.78 -9.69
N SER A 177 -12.01 -6.04 -9.83
CA SER A 177 -12.56 -6.57 -11.08
C SER A 177 -14.01 -6.13 -11.39
N GLY A 178 -14.69 -5.48 -10.44
CA GLY A 178 -16.11 -5.15 -10.56
C GLY A 178 -17.03 -6.37 -10.52
N MET A 179 -16.52 -7.53 -10.06
CA MET A 179 -17.28 -8.77 -9.92
C MET A 179 -17.63 -9.01 -8.46
N ASP A 180 -18.64 -9.86 -8.21
CA ASP A 180 -18.79 -10.45 -6.89
C ASP A 180 -17.67 -11.47 -6.62
N TYR A 181 -17.55 -11.89 -5.37
CA TYR A 181 -16.52 -12.82 -4.92
C TYR A 181 -16.50 -14.13 -5.74
N GLU A 182 -17.69 -14.72 -5.96
CA GLU A 182 -17.82 -16.00 -6.65
C GLU A 182 -17.48 -15.88 -8.14
N GLY A 183 -17.95 -14.82 -8.79
CA GLY A 183 -17.65 -14.49 -10.18
C GLY A 183 -16.15 -14.26 -10.39
N PHE A 184 -15.50 -13.50 -9.50
CA PHE A 184 -14.07 -13.31 -9.57
C PHE A 184 -13.31 -14.62 -9.41
N MET A 185 -13.64 -15.45 -8.41
CA MET A 185 -12.99 -16.75 -8.21
C MET A 185 -13.10 -17.67 -9.43
N ARG A 186 -14.27 -17.73 -10.07
CA ARG A 186 -14.47 -18.50 -11.31
C ARG A 186 -13.62 -17.97 -12.46
N ALA A 187 -13.61 -16.65 -12.66
CA ALA A 187 -12.83 -16.03 -13.72
C ALA A 187 -11.31 -16.17 -13.47
N TYR A 188 -10.87 -16.02 -12.22
CA TYR A 188 -9.49 -16.18 -11.78
C TYR A 188 -8.97 -17.60 -12.06
N ALA A 189 -9.77 -18.63 -11.71
CA ALA A 189 -9.48 -20.03 -12.01
C ALA A 189 -9.48 -20.31 -13.52
N ALA A 190 -10.46 -19.77 -14.26
CA ALA A 190 -10.53 -19.94 -15.72
C ALA A 190 -9.34 -19.30 -16.45
N ALA A 191 -8.75 -18.23 -15.89
CA ALA A 191 -7.52 -17.60 -16.37
C ALA A 191 -6.24 -18.39 -16.01
N GLY A 192 -6.37 -19.59 -15.43
CA GLY A 192 -5.25 -20.47 -15.10
C GLY A 192 -4.54 -20.14 -13.79
N ASN A 193 -5.12 -19.28 -12.94
CA ASN A 193 -4.57 -19.01 -11.63
C ASN A 193 -5.08 -20.03 -10.61
N ILE A 194 -4.19 -20.64 -9.86
CA ILE A 194 -4.57 -21.60 -8.81
C ILE A 194 -4.96 -20.80 -7.56
N SER A 195 -6.18 -21.03 -7.06
CA SER A 195 -6.75 -20.35 -5.89
C SER A 195 -6.06 -20.69 -4.55
N CYS A 196 -5.10 -21.63 -4.57
CA CYS A 196 -4.22 -21.97 -3.46
C CYS A 196 -2.84 -22.35 -4.05
N PRO A 197 -1.75 -21.62 -3.76
CA PRO A 197 -0.42 -21.99 -4.24
C PRO A 197 0.12 -23.28 -3.58
N GLY A 198 -0.57 -23.81 -2.56
CA GLY A 198 -0.30 -25.13 -2.02
C GLY A 198 -0.74 -26.23 -2.97
N THR A 199 0.13 -27.21 -3.19
CA THR A 199 -0.26 -28.46 -3.86
C THR A 199 -1.42 -29.12 -3.08
N VAL A 200 -2.17 -30.00 -3.73
CA VAL A 200 -3.19 -30.83 -3.04
C VAL A 200 -2.58 -31.59 -1.84
N GLU A 201 -1.29 -31.86 -1.88
CA GLU A 201 -0.51 -32.49 -0.81
C GLU A 201 -0.29 -31.53 0.37
N ASP A 202 -0.04 -30.25 0.13
CA ASP A 202 0.07 -29.22 1.18
C ASP A 202 -1.26 -29.03 1.91
N ILE A 203 -2.36 -28.91 1.16
CA ILE A 203 -3.71 -28.78 1.75
C ILE A 203 -4.06 -30.03 2.58
N ARG A 204 -3.71 -31.23 2.11
CA ARG A 204 -3.94 -32.49 2.85
C ARG A 204 -3.06 -32.60 4.10
N ARG A 205 -1.82 -32.13 4.05
CA ARG A 205 -0.92 -32.09 5.21
C ARG A 205 -1.49 -31.17 6.28
N ASP A 206 -1.95 -29.99 5.88
CA ASP A 206 -2.47 -28.99 6.82
C ASP A 206 -3.81 -29.46 7.43
N LEU A 207 -4.69 -30.09 6.64
CA LEU A 207 -5.92 -30.70 7.16
C LEU A 207 -5.64 -31.86 8.15
N LYS A 208 -4.64 -32.70 7.87
CA LYS A 208 -4.22 -33.76 8.81
C LYS A 208 -3.67 -33.21 10.13
N ALA A 209 -3.00 -32.05 10.09
CA ALA A 209 -2.49 -31.41 11.30
C ALA A 209 -3.64 -30.94 12.22
N PHE A 210 -4.78 -30.53 11.64
CA PHE A 210 -5.99 -30.22 12.41
C PHE A 210 -6.63 -31.45 13.03
N ASP A 211 -6.75 -32.55 12.28
CA ASP A 211 -7.33 -33.81 12.77
C ASP A 211 -6.48 -34.53 13.84
N SER A 212 -5.18 -34.19 13.95
CA SER A 212 -4.28 -34.76 14.96
C SER A 212 -4.29 -34.04 16.32
N THR A 213 -5.22 -33.10 16.51
CA THR A 213 -5.32 -32.29 17.75
C THR A 213 -6.47 -32.72 18.68
N ASP A 214 -7.10 -33.87 18.41
CA ASP A 214 -8.04 -34.54 19.33
C ASP A 214 -7.41 -35.78 20.00
#